data_AF-A0A5D6Y741-F1
#
_entry.id   AF-A0A5D6Y741-F1
#
_cell.length_a   1.000
_cell.length_b   1.000
_cell.length_c   1.000
_cell.angle_alpha   90.00
_cell.angle_beta   90.00
_cell.angle_gamma   90.00
#
_symmetry.space_group_name_H-M   'P 1'
#
loop_
_entity.id
_entity.type
_entity.pdbx_description
1 polymer ?
#
loop_
_entity_poly.entity_id
_entity_poly.type
_entity_poly.pdbx_seq_one_letter_code
_entity_poly.pdbx_strand_id
1 'polypeptide(L)'
;MADRAASVCRSRPFRRQWTAYDPPLDAVTRVPLAPPTFRVMSFNTLADYLVDRDGALEGPNGWLYEWSYRGPRLVREIVAQAPDVVCLQEVDHFADFFEPELRKRGYAGVYKRRTGEHTHDGCAIFVRQAAFAIVSSHPIEFFVPGHPVLDRDNVAIAAVVEWRGGGVDPPQRLIVATTHVLFNPKRGDVKLKQLELLTRRLSELRVQQPAGDAPEPSLLPVVLCGDFNLEPFSALYEFLSTGSLRVPDLNRTMMSGQHDFDNPAAHKAKFVNENDTSRHLGTGTAQGRFDANHPHSKPSRAFRVDATASHDLGFASAYAQDPDERCTGEPKFTIFHTSSKGAVDYVWFTRDSLYCHGVLEMAPAGVLFAQRSLPTEHHASDHLSLIADLSFRSMHHQ
;
A
#
# COMPACT_ATOMS: atom_id res chain seq x y z
N MET A 1 1.08 -49.61 17.58
CA MET A 1 0.58 -48.22 17.57
C MET A 1 1.47 -47.46 16.62
N ALA A 2 0.96 -47.12 15.44
CA ALA A 2 1.75 -46.53 14.37
C ALA A 2 2.01 -45.04 14.63
N ASP A 3 3.27 -44.64 14.51
CA ASP A 3 3.73 -43.25 14.43
C ASP A 3 2.89 -42.48 13.41
N ARG A 4 2.09 -41.54 13.90
CA ARG A 4 1.60 -40.44 13.06
C ARG A 4 2.76 -39.46 12.89
N ALA A 5 3.63 -39.76 11.93
CA ALA A 5 4.52 -38.75 11.38
C ALA A 5 3.66 -37.55 10.97
N ALA A 6 3.94 -36.39 11.57
CA ALA A 6 3.32 -35.13 11.20
C ALA A 6 3.60 -34.90 9.71
N SER A 7 2.60 -35.14 8.86
CA SER A 7 2.64 -34.78 7.44
C SER A 7 2.86 -33.28 7.36
N VAL A 8 4.10 -32.86 7.10
CA VAL A 8 4.42 -31.48 6.72
C VAL A 8 3.57 -31.17 5.48
N CYS A 9 2.53 -30.37 5.65
CA CYS A 9 1.69 -29.90 4.56
C CYS A 9 2.56 -28.97 3.71
N ARG A 10 3.23 -29.53 2.68
CA ARG A 10 4.02 -28.74 1.74
C ARG A 10 3.08 -27.76 1.04
N SER A 11 3.36 -26.47 1.19
CA SER A 11 2.63 -25.43 0.48
C SER A 11 2.95 -25.54 -1.00
N ARG A 12 1.98 -25.27 -1.86
CA ARG A 12 2.25 -25.17 -3.31
C ARG A 12 2.59 -23.71 -3.63
N PRO A 13 3.56 -23.45 -4.52
CA PRO A 13 3.77 -22.11 -5.01
C PRO A 13 2.54 -21.73 -5.85
N PHE A 14 2.06 -20.50 -5.69
CA PHE A 14 1.06 -19.94 -6.58
C PHE A 14 1.70 -18.89 -7.47
N ARG A 15 1.22 -18.81 -8.71
CA ARG A 15 1.61 -17.74 -9.63
C ARG A 15 0.48 -16.73 -9.67
N ARG A 16 0.85 -15.46 -9.53
CA ARG A 16 -0.05 -14.34 -9.70
C ARG A 16 -0.07 -13.94 -11.17
N GLN A 17 -1.25 -13.58 -11.67
CA GLN A 17 -1.44 -13.22 -13.07
C GLN A 17 -1.40 -11.71 -13.23
N TRP A 18 -0.95 -11.24 -14.38
CA TRP A 18 -1.03 -9.83 -14.73
C TRP A 18 -2.40 -9.53 -15.34
N THR A 19 -3.04 -8.47 -14.88
CA THR A 19 -4.27 -7.94 -15.47
C THR A 19 -3.96 -6.58 -16.07
N ALA A 20 -4.11 -6.47 -17.39
CA ALA A 20 -4.04 -5.19 -18.09
C ALA A 20 -5.39 -4.46 -17.97
N TYR A 21 -5.32 -3.15 -17.79
CA TYR A 21 -6.47 -2.26 -17.92
C TYR A 21 -6.54 -1.70 -19.32
N ASP A 22 -7.69 -1.11 -19.67
CA ASP A 22 -7.84 -0.44 -20.94
C ASP A 22 -6.79 0.67 -21.07
N PRO A 23 -6.13 0.83 -22.22
CA PRO A 23 -5.17 1.91 -22.43
C PRO A 23 -5.87 3.26 -22.50
N PRO A 24 -5.19 4.36 -22.16
CA PRO A 24 -5.74 5.69 -22.36
C PRO A 24 -5.95 5.93 -23.87
N LEU A 25 -7.05 6.57 -24.24
CA LEU A 25 -7.38 6.84 -25.64
C LEU A 25 -7.02 8.28 -26.00
N ASP A 26 -6.57 8.50 -27.24
CA ASP A 26 -6.45 9.83 -27.82
C ASP A 26 -7.80 10.56 -27.80
N ALA A 27 -7.80 11.83 -27.38
CA ALA A 27 -9.03 12.58 -27.14
C ALA A 27 -9.89 12.77 -28.40
N VAL A 28 -9.26 12.84 -29.59
CA VAL A 28 -9.93 13.12 -30.86
C VAL A 28 -10.20 11.82 -31.62
N THR A 29 -9.17 11.05 -31.87
CA THR A 29 -9.20 9.85 -32.71
C THR A 29 -9.74 8.62 -31.97
N ARG A 30 -9.79 8.67 -30.62
CA ARG A 30 -10.15 7.53 -29.75
C ARG A 30 -9.26 6.29 -29.94
N VAL A 31 -8.09 6.47 -30.55
CA VAL A 31 -7.09 5.40 -30.73
C VAL A 31 -6.33 5.18 -29.42
N PRO A 32 -6.06 3.92 -29.00
CA PRO A 32 -5.21 3.62 -27.86
C PRO A 32 -3.83 4.28 -27.93
N LEU A 33 -3.48 5.00 -26.87
CA LEU A 33 -2.13 5.51 -26.63
C LEU A 33 -1.29 4.41 -25.99
N ALA A 34 -0.01 4.35 -26.36
CA ALA A 34 0.98 3.48 -25.75
C ALA A 34 2.11 4.32 -25.11
N PRO A 35 1.81 5.09 -24.06
CA PRO A 35 2.83 5.91 -23.41
C PRO A 35 3.89 5.00 -22.77
N PRO A 36 5.15 5.48 -22.65
CA PRO A 36 6.14 4.79 -21.84
C PRO A 36 5.62 4.63 -20.41
N THR A 37 5.80 3.45 -19.83
CA THR A 37 5.36 3.10 -18.48
C THR A 37 6.54 2.91 -17.55
N PHE A 38 6.27 2.96 -16.25
CA PHE A 38 7.18 2.54 -15.20
C PHE A 38 6.44 1.66 -14.20
N ARG A 39 7.15 0.69 -13.62
CA ARG A 39 6.58 -0.26 -12.68
C ARG A 39 6.82 0.13 -11.23
N VAL A 40 5.76 0.14 -10.43
CA VAL A 40 5.80 0.42 -9.00
C VAL A 40 5.49 -0.86 -8.22
N MET A 41 6.26 -1.13 -7.17
CA MET A 41 6.00 -2.19 -6.18
C MET A 41 5.77 -1.57 -4.80
N SER A 42 4.76 -2.05 -4.06
CA SER A 42 4.60 -1.81 -2.61
C SER A 42 4.66 -3.15 -1.87
N PHE A 43 5.47 -3.27 -0.81
CA PHE A 43 5.62 -4.53 -0.10
C PHE A 43 6.00 -4.35 1.37
N ASN A 44 5.11 -4.78 2.28
CA ASN A 44 5.45 -4.98 3.68
C ASN A 44 6.29 -6.27 3.81
N THR A 45 7.50 -6.14 4.34
CA THR A 45 8.51 -7.20 4.32
C THR A 45 8.56 -8.07 5.58
N LEU A 46 7.69 -7.79 6.56
CA LEU A 46 7.66 -8.43 7.88
C LEU A 46 8.99 -8.29 8.63
N ALA A 47 9.09 -7.32 9.54
CA ALA A 47 10.34 -7.02 10.23
C ALA A 47 10.79 -8.22 11.09
N ASP A 48 12.09 -8.52 11.07
CA ASP A 48 12.65 -9.65 11.79
C ASP A 48 12.49 -9.53 13.31
N TYR A 49 12.63 -8.31 13.84
CA TYR A 49 12.44 -8.10 15.28
C TYR A 49 10.97 -8.25 15.73
N LEU A 50 10.00 -8.06 14.82
CA LEU A 50 8.57 -8.26 15.12
C LEU A 50 8.23 -9.76 15.15
N VAL A 51 8.84 -10.53 14.25
CA VAL A 51 8.76 -12.00 14.23
C VAL A 51 9.21 -12.62 15.55
N ASP A 52 10.37 -12.19 16.06
CA ASP A 52 10.92 -12.69 17.33
C ASP A 52 9.99 -12.34 18.50
N ARG A 53 9.55 -11.09 18.58
CA ARG A 53 8.65 -10.60 19.63
C ARG A 53 7.31 -11.34 19.67
N ASP A 54 6.78 -11.72 18.52
CA ASP A 54 5.49 -12.38 18.41
C ASP A 54 5.60 -13.92 18.59
N GLY A 55 6.80 -14.45 18.87
CA GLY A 55 7.06 -15.87 19.15
C GLY A 55 6.97 -16.77 17.91
N ALA A 56 7.00 -16.20 16.70
CA ALA A 56 6.80 -16.94 15.46
C ALA A 56 7.95 -17.91 15.11
N LEU A 57 9.12 -17.75 15.76
CA LEU A 57 10.24 -18.67 15.66
C LEU A 57 10.03 -19.96 16.44
N GLU A 58 9.02 -20.03 17.31
CA GLU A 58 8.75 -21.22 18.11
C GLU A 58 8.03 -22.31 17.31
N GLY A 59 8.43 -23.57 17.54
CA GLY A 59 7.77 -24.73 16.97
C GLY A 59 8.33 -25.21 15.62
N PRO A 60 7.68 -26.21 14.98
CA PRO A 60 8.28 -26.96 13.87
C PRO A 60 8.45 -26.16 12.57
N ASN A 61 7.80 -25.00 12.45
CA ASN A 61 7.85 -24.13 11.27
C ASN A 61 8.56 -22.79 11.52
N GLY A 62 9.23 -22.62 12.67
CA GLY A 62 9.94 -21.37 12.99
C GLY A 62 10.99 -20.95 11.96
N TRP A 63 11.59 -21.93 11.27
CA TRP A 63 12.55 -21.70 10.18
C TRP A 63 11.98 -20.89 8.99
N LEU A 64 10.65 -20.86 8.80
CA LEU A 64 10.01 -20.01 7.79
C LEU A 64 10.17 -18.52 8.09
N TYR A 65 10.35 -18.21 9.37
CA TYR A 65 10.43 -16.86 9.89
C TYR A 65 11.86 -16.37 10.09
N GLU A 66 12.86 -17.25 10.04
CA GLU A 66 14.26 -16.86 10.14
C GLU A 66 14.68 -15.89 9.02
N TRP A 67 15.34 -14.78 9.38
CA TRP A 67 15.87 -13.82 8.41
C TRP A 67 16.76 -14.46 7.33
N SER A 68 17.61 -15.41 7.73
CA SER A 68 18.50 -16.15 6.82
C SER A 68 17.73 -16.85 5.69
N TYR A 69 16.48 -17.23 5.96
CA TYR A 69 15.55 -17.81 5.00
C TYR A 69 14.78 -16.74 4.23
N ARG A 70 14.21 -15.75 4.92
CA ARG A 70 13.30 -14.75 4.35
C ARG A 70 14.01 -13.71 3.49
N GLY A 71 15.08 -13.08 4.00
CA GLY A 71 15.78 -11.97 3.35
C GLY A 71 16.10 -12.23 1.86
N PRO A 72 16.83 -13.32 1.52
CA PRO A 72 17.15 -13.64 0.13
C PRO A 72 15.92 -13.86 -0.77
N ARG A 73 14.79 -14.31 -0.20
CA ARG A 73 13.54 -14.54 -0.93
C ARG A 73 12.76 -13.25 -1.15
N LEU A 74 12.78 -12.32 -0.20
CA LEU A 74 12.21 -10.98 -0.36
C LEU A 74 12.90 -10.26 -1.54
N VAL A 75 14.24 -10.29 -1.60
CA VAL A 75 14.98 -9.72 -2.74
C VAL A 75 14.68 -10.46 -4.05
N ARG A 76 14.51 -11.79 -4.01
CA ARG A 76 14.13 -12.56 -5.19
C ARG A 76 12.75 -12.15 -5.72
N GLU A 77 11.77 -11.90 -4.85
CA GLU A 77 10.45 -11.41 -5.24
C GLU A 77 10.53 -10.03 -5.89
N ILE A 78 11.28 -9.09 -5.29
CA ILE A 78 11.50 -7.76 -5.88
C ILE A 78 12.11 -7.89 -7.28
N VAL A 79 13.19 -8.67 -7.43
CA VAL A 79 13.91 -8.81 -8.70
C VAL A 79 13.06 -9.49 -9.76
N ALA A 80 12.30 -10.53 -9.40
CA ALA A 80 11.48 -11.28 -10.34
C ALA A 80 10.42 -10.40 -11.02
N GLN A 81 9.97 -9.35 -10.34
CA GLN A 81 8.96 -8.42 -10.84
C GLN A 81 9.56 -7.24 -11.59
N ALA A 82 10.88 -7.04 -11.43
CA ALA A 82 11.67 -6.00 -12.06
C ALA A 82 10.99 -4.61 -11.99
N PRO A 83 10.59 -4.13 -10.80
CA PRO A 83 9.99 -2.80 -10.64
C PRO A 83 11.01 -1.68 -10.89
N ASP A 84 10.57 -0.53 -11.36
CA ASP A 84 11.41 0.67 -11.44
C ASP A 84 11.39 1.47 -10.14
N VAL A 85 10.32 1.34 -9.35
CA VAL A 85 10.15 1.94 -8.02
C VAL A 85 9.71 0.87 -7.03
N VAL A 86 10.35 0.79 -5.87
CA VAL A 86 10.03 -0.15 -4.80
C VAL A 86 9.78 0.61 -3.50
N CYS A 87 8.60 0.46 -2.94
CA CYS A 87 8.20 1.01 -1.65
C CYS A 87 8.08 -0.13 -0.64
N LEU A 88 8.95 -0.15 0.37
CA LEU A 88 8.98 -1.20 1.38
C LEU A 88 8.53 -0.66 2.75
N GLN A 89 7.82 -1.50 3.49
CA GLN A 89 7.44 -1.29 4.90
C GLN A 89 8.04 -2.39 5.76
N GLU A 90 8.11 -2.14 7.07
CA GLU A 90 8.72 -3.04 8.05
C GLU A 90 10.19 -3.39 7.74
N VAL A 91 10.96 -2.39 7.31
CA VAL A 91 12.37 -2.57 6.96
C VAL A 91 13.27 -2.30 8.16
N ASP A 92 13.86 -3.34 8.76
CA ASP A 92 14.84 -3.27 9.85
C ASP A 92 16.29 -3.59 9.42
N HIS A 93 16.48 -4.37 8.34
CA HIS A 93 17.79 -4.67 7.75
C HIS A 93 18.17 -3.78 6.55
N PHE A 94 17.95 -2.46 6.65
CA PHE A 94 18.19 -1.57 5.51
C PHE A 94 19.67 -1.51 5.09
N ALA A 95 20.56 -1.17 6.03
CA ALA A 95 21.96 -0.83 5.72
C ALA A 95 22.84 -2.07 5.51
N ASP A 96 22.54 -3.16 6.22
CA ASP A 96 23.29 -4.41 6.21
C ASP A 96 22.80 -5.40 5.14
N PHE A 97 21.55 -5.27 4.67
CA PHE A 97 20.98 -6.20 3.68
C PHE A 97 20.29 -5.54 2.48
N PHE A 98 19.18 -4.81 2.66
CA PHE A 98 18.37 -4.35 1.52
C PHE A 98 19.13 -3.39 0.60
N GLU A 99 19.81 -2.38 1.16
CA GLU A 99 20.61 -1.43 0.39
C GLU A 99 21.73 -2.12 -0.39
N PRO A 100 22.63 -2.92 0.23
CA PRO A 100 23.71 -3.53 -0.52
C PRO A 100 23.20 -4.55 -1.55
N GLU A 101 22.14 -5.31 -1.26
CA GLU A 101 21.59 -6.28 -2.22
C GLU A 101 20.88 -5.62 -3.40
N LEU A 102 20.05 -4.59 -3.17
CA LEU A 102 19.36 -3.89 -4.26
C LEU A 102 20.31 -2.99 -5.06
N ARG A 103 21.34 -2.41 -4.43
CA ARG A 103 22.39 -1.65 -5.13
C ARG A 103 23.16 -2.51 -6.12
N LYS A 104 23.51 -3.76 -5.77
CA LYS A 104 24.12 -4.73 -6.70
C LYS A 104 23.27 -4.98 -7.95
N ARG A 105 21.96 -4.67 -7.87
CA ARG A 105 20.96 -4.86 -8.94
C ARG A 105 20.56 -3.55 -9.60
N GLY A 106 21.31 -2.46 -9.37
CA GLY A 106 21.12 -1.18 -10.04
C GLY A 106 20.06 -0.27 -9.40
N TYR A 107 19.67 -0.53 -8.14
CA TYR A 107 18.77 0.36 -7.41
C TYR A 107 19.54 1.36 -6.54
N ALA A 108 18.96 2.54 -6.32
CA ALA A 108 19.36 3.48 -5.28
C ALA A 108 18.21 3.61 -4.29
N GLY A 109 18.50 3.68 -2.98
CA GLY A 109 17.49 3.67 -1.94
C GLY A 109 17.62 4.78 -0.90
N VAL A 110 16.49 5.20 -0.36
CA VAL A 110 16.38 6.07 0.83
C VAL A 110 15.49 5.39 1.86
N TYR A 111 15.74 5.68 3.15
CA TYR A 111 15.11 5.00 4.26
C TYR A 111 14.78 5.94 5.41
N LYS A 112 13.66 5.67 6.06
CA LYS A 112 13.26 6.31 7.31
C LYS A 112 12.85 5.23 8.31
N ARG A 113 13.70 5.01 9.31
CA ARG A 113 13.34 4.26 10.52
C ARG A 113 12.20 4.95 11.26
N ARG A 114 11.33 4.16 11.87
CA ARG A 114 10.37 4.64 12.86
C ARG A 114 11.06 5.36 14.02
N THR A 115 10.33 6.25 14.68
CA THR A 115 10.84 6.95 15.85
C THR A 115 10.75 6.07 17.10
N GLY A 116 11.24 6.55 18.24
CA GLY A 116 11.21 5.80 19.49
C GLY A 116 12.31 4.74 19.61
N GLU A 117 12.64 4.37 20.84
CA GLU A 117 13.81 3.55 21.14
C GLU A 117 13.61 2.05 20.86
N HIS A 118 12.35 1.59 20.89
CA HIS A 118 11.97 0.17 20.78
C HIS A 118 11.43 -0.23 19.39
N THR A 119 11.52 0.66 18.40
CA THR A 119 11.18 0.34 17.02
C THR A 119 12.46 0.20 16.21
N HIS A 120 12.58 -0.86 15.44
CA HIS A 120 13.80 -1.15 14.66
C HIS A 120 13.55 -1.12 13.16
N ASP A 121 12.29 -1.11 12.75
CA ASP A 121 11.85 -1.06 11.36
C ASP A 121 11.57 0.37 10.88
N GLY A 122 11.26 0.48 9.58
CA GLY A 122 10.87 1.72 8.94
C GLY A 122 10.36 1.50 7.53
N CYS A 123 10.31 2.58 6.76
CA CYS A 123 9.93 2.54 5.36
C CYS A 123 11.12 2.89 4.46
N ALA A 124 11.21 2.22 3.31
CA ALA A 124 12.25 2.47 2.32
C ALA A 124 11.65 2.72 0.92
N ILE A 125 12.29 3.58 0.15
CA ILE A 125 12.01 3.76 -1.28
C ILE A 125 13.28 3.43 -2.04
N PHE A 126 13.20 2.51 -2.99
CA PHE A 126 14.25 2.24 -3.96
C PHE A 126 13.79 2.61 -5.37
N VAL A 127 14.70 3.10 -6.19
CA VAL A 127 14.45 3.35 -7.61
C VAL A 127 15.53 2.71 -8.47
N ARG A 128 15.15 2.17 -9.62
CA ARG A 128 16.09 1.65 -10.62
C ARG A 128 16.83 2.84 -11.25
N GLN A 129 18.14 2.90 -11.07
CA GLN A 129 18.96 4.04 -11.50
C GLN A 129 18.94 4.28 -13.03
N ALA A 130 18.69 3.22 -13.80
CA ALA A 130 18.54 3.31 -15.26
C ALA A 130 17.25 4.05 -15.68
N ALA A 131 16.20 4.03 -14.86
CA ALA A 131 14.90 4.65 -15.15
C ALA A 131 14.66 5.93 -14.35
N PHE A 132 15.23 6.03 -13.15
CA PHE A 132 14.95 7.09 -12.19
C PHE A 132 16.20 7.59 -11.46
N ALA A 133 16.16 8.84 -11.03
CA ALA A 133 17.08 9.39 -10.03
C ALA A 133 16.32 9.97 -8.84
N ILE A 134 16.82 9.76 -7.62
CA ILE A 134 16.28 10.41 -6.41
C ILE A 134 16.86 11.84 -6.35
N VAL A 135 15.99 12.84 -6.43
CA VAL A 135 16.36 14.27 -6.38
C VAL A 135 16.44 14.75 -4.94
N SER A 136 15.46 14.36 -4.12
CA SER A 136 15.42 14.69 -2.68
C SER A 136 14.58 13.69 -1.91
N SER A 137 14.88 13.53 -0.62
CA SER A 137 14.14 12.67 0.31
C SER A 137 13.60 13.49 1.48
N HIS A 138 12.36 13.20 1.87
CA HIS A 138 11.57 13.95 2.85
C HIS A 138 10.97 12.97 3.87
N PRO A 139 11.66 12.72 4.99
CA PRO A 139 11.12 11.94 6.09
C PRO A 139 9.91 12.64 6.73
N ILE A 140 8.91 11.87 7.14
CA ILE A 140 7.71 12.36 7.83
C ILE A 140 7.55 11.55 9.10
N GLU A 141 7.70 12.20 10.25
CA GLU A 141 7.45 11.62 11.55
C GLU A 141 6.03 11.95 11.98
N PHE A 142 5.25 10.93 12.36
CA PHE A 142 3.89 11.18 12.83
C PHE A 142 3.81 11.46 14.33
N PHE A 143 4.83 11.11 15.11
CA PHE A 143 4.91 11.52 16.49
C PHE A 143 5.11 13.04 16.57
N VAL A 144 4.23 13.74 17.30
CA VAL A 144 4.34 15.18 17.53
C VAL A 144 4.37 15.41 19.04
N PRO A 145 5.51 15.84 19.61
CA PRO A 145 5.62 16.11 21.04
C PRO A 145 4.50 17.01 21.57
N GLY A 146 3.79 16.56 22.59
CA GLY A 146 2.69 17.30 23.22
C GLY A 146 1.35 17.29 22.46
N HIS A 147 1.26 16.66 21.28
CA HIS A 147 0.00 16.54 20.56
C HIS A 147 -0.89 15.44 21.19
N PRO A 148 -2.19 15.69 21.45
CA PRO A 148 -3.05 14.77 22.20
C PRO A 148 -3.39 13.45 21.47
N VAL A 149 -3.32 13.42 20.14
CA VAL A 149 -3.63 12.25 19.30
C VAL A 149 -2.41 11.64 18.59
N LEU A 150 -1.51 12.46 18.04
CA LEU A 150 -0.28 12.05 17.34
C LEU A 150 0.83 11.64 18.31
N ASP A 151 0.58 10.57 19.05
CA ASP A 151 1.41 10.03 20.13
C ASP A 151 2.05 8.67 19.76
N ARG A 152 2.25 8.41 18.47
CA ARG A 152 2.75 7.12 17.95
C ARG A 152 3.89 7.32 16.97
N ASP A 153 4.87 6.41 17.07
CA ASP A 153 6.14 6.44 16.34
C ASP A 153 6.09 5.94 14.89
N ASN A 154 4.90 5.86 14.30
CA ASN A 154 4.77 5.55 12.88
C ASN A 154 5.42 6.67 12.04
N VAL A 155 5.87 6.31 10.85
CA VAL A 155 6.55 7.23 9.92
C VAL A 155 6.08 7.01 8.50
N ALA A 156 6.37 8.01 7.67
CA ALA A 156 6.40 7.89 6.23
C ALA A 156 7.72 8.46 5.68
N ILE A 157 8.00 8.17 4.42
CA ILE A 157 9.07 8.82 3.65
C ILE A 157 8.52 9.15 2.27
N ALA A 158 8.81 10.37 1.79
CA ALA A 158 8.56 10.78 0.42
C ALA A 158 9.90 11.07 -0.28
N ALA A 159 9.96 10.83 -1.57
CA ALA A 159 11.09 11.17 -2.41
C ALA A 159 10.59 11.85 -3.68
N VAL A 160 11.20 12.99 -4.03
CA VAL A 160 11.04 13.54 -5.38
C VAL A 160 11.99 12.79 -6.27
N VAL A 161 11.47 12.15 -7.31
CA VAL A 161 12.25 11.35 -8.25
C VAL A 161 12.08 11.88 -9.67
N GLU A 162 13.15 11.80 -10.45
CA GLU A 162 13.20 12.22 -11.84
C GLU A 162 13.15 11.00 -12.75
N TRP A 163 12.14 10.93 -13.61
CA TRP A 163 11.91 9.83 -14.55
C TRP A 163 12.56 10.11 -15.90
N ARG A 164 13.40 9.18 -16.34
CA ARG A 164 14.17 9.26 -17.58
C ARG A 164 13.57 8.43 -18.71
N GLY A 165 12.53 7.64 -18.44
CA GLY A 165 11.92 6.72 -19.40
C GLY A 165 10.94 7.38 -20.38
N GLY A 166 10.53 8.63 -20.14
CA GLY A 166 9.54 9.33 -20.96
C GLY A 166 10.06 9.86 -22.31
N GLY A 167 11.38 9.89 -22.51
CA GLY A 167 11.99 10.47 -23.71
C GLY A 167 11.75 11.99 -23.87
N VAL A 168 11.39 12.66 -22.78
CA VAL A 168 11.10 14.10 -22.72
C VAL A 168 12.24 14.87 -22.05
N ASP A 169 12.51 16.08 -22.54
CA ASP A 169 13.52 17.00 -22.03
C ASP A 169 12.86 18.36 -21.73
N PRO A 170 12.83 18.85 -20.47
CA PRO A 170 13.44 18.23 -19.28
C PRO A 170 12.74 16.94 -18.83
N PRO A 171 13.45 16.03 -18.13
CA PRO A 171 12.86 14.85 -17.53
C PRO A 171 11.70 15.18 -16.59
N GLN A 172 10.65 14.36 -16.63
CA GLN A 172 9.50 14.52 -15.74
C GLN A 172 9.84 14.13 -14.30
N ARG A 173 9.21 14.78 -13.34
CA ARG A 173 9.36 14.49 -11.91
C ARG A 173 8.04 14.06 -11.31
N LEU A 174 8.12 13.25 -10.27
CA LEU A 174 6.99 12.88 -9.41
C LEU A 174 7.46 12.66 -7.98
N ILE A 175 6.50 12.65 -7.06
CA ILE A 175 6.70 12.26 -5.68
C ILE A 175 6.34 10.78 -5.55
N VAL A 176 7.27 9.99 -5.04
CA VAL A 176 7.00 8.63 -4.56
C VAL A 176 7.00 8.68 -3.04
N ALA A 177 5.95 8.19 -2.41
CA ALA A 177 5.84 8.14 -0.96
C ALA A 177 5.48 6.74 -0.49
N THR A 178 5.91 6.40 0.72
CA THR A 178 5.46 5.19 1.40
C THR A 178 5.31 5.39 2.90
N THR A 179 4.32 4.72 3.48
CA THR A 179 3.95 4.84 4.90
C THR A 179 3.63 3.47 5.50
N HIS A 180 3.76 3.37 6.82
CA HIS A 180 3.17 2.30 7.62
C HIS A 180 2.34 2.92 8.74
N VAL A 181 1.03 3.02 8.51
CA VAL A 181 0.05 3.65 9.42
C VAL A 181 -0.16 2.76 10.65
N LEU A 182 -0.51 3.36 11.79
CA LEU A 182 -0.72 2.64 13.05
C LEU A 182 -1.59 1.38 12.89
N PHE A 183 -1.10 0.25 13.38
CA PHE A 183 -1.83 -1.02 13.37
C PHE A 183 -3.12 -0.99 14.22
N ASN A 184 -3.05 -0.47 15.46
CA ASN A 184 -4.11 -0.61 16.46
C ASN A 184 -5.52 -0.23 15.90
N PRO A 185 -6.43 -1.20 15.76
CA PRO A 185 -7.71 -0.98 15.09
C PRO A 185 -8.63 -0.04 15.89
N LYS A 186 -8.43 0.06 17.21
CA LYS A 186 -9.24 0.91 18.10
C LYS A 186 -8.87 2.40 18.04
N ARG A 187 -7.83 2.76 17.28
CA ARG A 187 -7.25 4.11 17.23
C ARG A 187 -7.34 4.73 15.84
N GLY A 188 -8.51 4.61 15.21
CA GLY A 188 -8.82 5.28 13.94
C GLY A 188 -8.68 6.81 14.01
N ASP A 189 -8.79 7.40 15.20
CA ASP A 189 -8.47 8.81 15.48
C ASP A 189 -6.99 9.13 15.19
N VAL A 190 -6.07 8.26 15.61
CA VAL A 190 -4.64 8.40 15.30
C VAL A 190 -4.37 8.18 13.83
N LYS A 191 -4.94 7.11 13.25
CA LYS A 191 -4.77 6.81 11.84
C LYS A 191 -5.22 7.98 10.96
N LEU A 192 -6.39 8.57 11.23
CA LEU A 192 -6.85 9.75 10.50
C LEU A 192 -5.87 10.91 10.61
N LYS A 193 -5.37 11.22 11.82
CA LYS A 193 -4.41 12.32 12.00
C LYS A 193 -3.06 12.04 11.32
N GLN A 194 -2.62 10.79 11.28
CA GLN A 194 -1.44 10.37 10.51
C GLN A 194 -1.66 10.60 9.01
N LEU A 195 -2.84 10.22 8.50
CA LEU A 195 -3.20 10.43 7.10
C LEU A 195 -3.34 11.93 6.76
N GLU A 196 -3.98 12.74 7.60
CA GLU A 196 -4.07 14.20 7.42
C GLU A 196 -2.68 14.86 7.39
N LEU A 197 -1.77 14.45 8.28
CA LEU A 197 -0.40 14.96 8.29
C LEU A 197 0.34 14.52 7.02
N LEU A 198 0.24 13.25 6.64
CA LEU A 198 0.86 12.71 5.43
C LEU A 198 0.36 13.44 4.18
N THR A 199 -0.95 13.51 3.97
CA THR A 199 -1.53 14.14 2.77
C THR A 199 -1.19 15.62 2.70
N ARG A 200 -1.24 16.35 3.82
CA ARG A 200 -0.78 17.75 3.88
C ARG A 200 0.67 17.90 3.46
N ARG A 201 1.58 17.05 3.97
CA ARG A 201 3.00 17.08 3.59
C ARG A 201 3.21 16.78 2.11
N LEU A 202 2.44 15.86 1.54
CA LEU A 202 2.49 15.58 0.11
C LEU A 202 1.98 16.77 -0.70
N SER A 203 0.88 17.40 -0.31
CA SER A 203 0.35 18.61 -0.97
C SER A 203 1.36 19.77 -0.93
N GLU A 204 2.00 20.00 0.21
CA GLU A 204 3.09 20.99 0.37
C GLU A 204 4.26 20.67 -0.60
N LEU A 205 4.65 19.40 -0.71
CA LEU A 205 5.77 18.96 -1.56
C LEU A 205 5.45 19.00 -3.06
N ARG A 206 4.17 18.94 -3.46
CA ARG A 206 3.75 18.98 -4.87
C ARG A 206 4.02 20.31 -5.53
N VAL A 207 4.02 21.40 -4.77
CA VAL A 207 4.15 22.76 -5.30
C VAL A 207 5.60 22.97 -5.75
N GLN A 208 5.84 22.91 -7.07
CA GLN A 208 7.09 23.40 -7.64
C GLN A 208 7.06 24.91 -7.73
N GLN A 209 8.20 25.56 -7.46
CA GLN A 209 8.32 26.98 -7.81
C GLN A 209 8.24 27.13 -9.34
N PRO A 210 7.57 28.18 -9.85
CA PRO A 210 7.53 28.44 -11.29
C PRO A 210 8.94 28.51 -11.87
N ALA A 211 9.18 27.79 -12.96
CA ALA A 211 10.38 27.98 -13.75
C ALA A 211 10.13 29.13 -14.73
N GLY A 212 10.75 30.30 -14.49
CA GLY A 212 10.60 31.47 -15.36
C GLY A 212 9.18 32.08 -15.30
N ASP A 213 8.66 32.51 -16.46
CA ASP A 213 7.40 33.26 -16.60
C ASP A 213 6.14 32.36 -16.67
N ALA A 214 6.20 31.11 -16.18
CA ALA A 214 5.05 30.20 -16.20
C ALA A 214 3.92 30.75 -15.30
N PRO A 215 2.68 30.85 -15.82
CA PRO A 215 1.59 31.54 -15.12
C PRO A 215 1.06 30.81 -13.87
N GLU A 216 1.29 29.50 -13.74
CA GLU A 216 0.87 28.70 -12.58
C GLU A 216 1.94 27.65 -12.22
N PRO A 217 2.10 27.32 -10.92
CA PRO A 217 3.02 26.27 -10.48
C PRO A 217 2.55 24.90 -10.97
N SER A 218 3.42 24.15 -11.65
CA SER A 218 3.16 22.76 -12.00
C SER A 218 3.17 21.88 -10.74
N LEU A 219 2.06 21.19 -10.49
CA LEU A 219 1.97 20.24 -9.37
C LEU A 219 2.62 18.91 -9.74
N LEU A 220 3.56 18.45 -8.91
CA LEU A 220 4.12 17.11 -9.07
C LEU A 220 3.01 16.05 -8.93
N PRO A 221 3.02 15.01 -9.78
CA PRO A 221 2.24 13.79 -9.53
C PRO A 221 2.71 13.09 -8.26
N VAL A 222 1.82 12.33 -7.64
CA VAL A 222 2.14 11.56 -6.43
C VAL A 222 1.77 10.10 -6.67
N VAL A 223 2.69 9.21 -6.32
CA VAL A 223 2.44 7.79 -6.08
C VAL A 223 2.65 7.54 -4.59
N LEU A 224 1.61 7.11 -3.89
CA LEU A 224 1.63 6.84 -2.46
C LEU A 224 1.34 5.35 -2.22
N CYS A 225 2.37 4.64 -1.78
CA CYS A 225 2.33 3.23 -1.42
C CYS A 225 2.26 3.03 0.09
N GLY A 226 1.96 1.82 0.55
CA GLY A 226 2.15 1.49 1.96
C GLY A 226 1.19 0.47 2.51
N ASP A 227 1.44 0.14 3.79
CA ASP A 227 0.50 -0.54 4.67
C ASP A 227 -0.27 0.54 5.45
N PHE A 228 -1.56 0.64 5.17
CA PHE A 228 -2.43 1.65 5.75
C PHE A 228 -3.20 1.14 6.96
N ASN A 229 -3.17 -0.17 7.23
CA ASN A 229 -3.96 -0.80 8.28
C ASN A 229 -5.43 -0.32 8.26
N LEU A 230 -6.03 -0.25 7.08
CA LEU A 230 -7.44 0.12 6.87
C LEU A 230 -8.00 -0.75 5.75
N GLU A 231 -9.29 -1.06 5.81
CA GLU A 231 -9.97 -1.90 4.82
C GLU A 231 -10.65 -1.04 3.72
N PRO A 232 -10.93 -1.60 2.52
CA PRO A 232 -11.53 -0.86 1.41
C PRO A 232 -12.92 -0.28 1.66
N PHE A 233 -13.65 -0.78 2.66
CA PHE A 233 -14.99 -0.32 3.05
C PHE A 233 -14.96 0.71 4.20
N SER A 234 -13.76 1.13 4.64
CA SER A 234 -13.57 1.94 5.83
C SER A 234 -13.72 3.45 5.59
N ALA A 235 -14.03 4.20 6.66
CA ALA A 235 -14.07 5.67 6.61
C ALA A 235 -12.72 6.28 6.23
N LEU A 236 -11.61 5.65 6.63
CA LEU A 236 -10.27 6.11 6.29
C LEU A 236 -9.94 5.88 4.80
N TYR A 237 -10.48 4.83 4.18
CA TYR A 237 -10.40 4.64 2.73
C TYR A 237 -11.19 5.75 2.01
N GLU A 238 -12.38 6.09 2.51
CA GLU A 238 -13.18 7.20 1.96
C GLU A 238 -12.38 8.50 1.98
N PHE A 239 -11.77 8.85 3.11
CA PHE A 239 -10.91 10.04 3.22
C PHE A 239 -9.86 10.11 2.10
N LEU A 240 -9.13 9.01 1.85
CA LEU A 240 -8.08 8.95 0.82
C LEU A 240 -8.64 9.01 -0.61
N SER A 241 -9.75 8.32 -0.86
CA SER A 241 -10.32 8.16 -2.21
C SER A 241 -11.16 9.34 -2.67
N THR A 242 -11.86 10.03 -1.76
CA THR A 242 -12.72 11.18 -2.06
C THR A 242 -12.07 12.52 -1.74
N GLY A 243 -11.02 12.52 -0.90
CA GLY A 243 -10.37 13.72 -0.40
C GLY A 243 -11.13 14.45 0.70
N SER A 244 -12.23 13.87 1.22
CA SER A 244 -13.03 14.51 2.28
C SER A 244 -13.74 13.47 3.14
N LEU A 245 -13.73 13.67 4.46
CA LEU A 245 -14.43 12.82 5.42
C LEU A 245 -15.07 13.67 6.52
N ARG A 246 -16.39 13.53 6.69
CA ARG A 246 -17.10 14.10 7.85
C ARG A 246 -16.89 13.19 9.06
N VAL A 247 -16.32 13.75 10.13
CA VAL A 247 -15.92 12.97 11.32
C VAL A 247 -16.82 13.03 12.59
N PRO A 248 -17.80 13.94 12.77
CA PRO A 248 -18.48 14.11 14.08
C PRO A 248 -19.19 12.85 14.58
N ASP A 249 -19.73 12.05 13.67
CA ASP A 249 -20.53 10.87 13.99
C ASP A 249 -19.73 9.57 13.94
N LEU A 250 -18.42 9.64 13.67
CA LEU A 250 -17.58 8.46 13.54
C LEU A 250 -17.09 7.96 14.91
N ASN A 251 -17.26 6.67 15.14
CA ASN A 251 -16.58 5.98 16.24
C ASN A 251 -15.15 5.60 15.82
N ARG A 252 -14.17 6.09 16.59
CA ARG A 252 -12.74 5.87 16.34
C ARG A 252 -12.33 4.41 16.21
N THR A 253 -13.07 3.47 16.78
CA THR A 253 -12.75 2.04 16.61
C THR A 253 -13.15 1.57 15.21
N MET A 254 -14.29 2.02 14.71
CA MET A 254 -14.85 1.59 13.42
C MET A 254 -14.12 2.16 12.21
N MET A 255 -13.40 3.29 12.35
CA MET A 255 -12.92 4.07 11.19
C MET A 255 -12.01 3.30 10.23
N SER A 256 -11.26 2.30 10.71
CA SER A 256 -10.33 1.50 9.89
C SER A 256 -10.96 0.27 9.25
N GLY A 257 -12.14 -0.19 9.69
CA GLY A 257 -12.77 -1.42 9.21
C GLY A 257 -12.14 -2.73 9.70
N GLN A 258 -11.02 -2.71 10.43
CA GLN A 258 -10.26 -3.90 10.88
C GLN A 258 -10.95 -4.76 11.98
N HIS A 259 -12.26 -4.66 12.16
CA HIS A 259 -12.97 -5.29 13.29
C HIS A 259 -13.69 -6.60 12.96
N ASP A 260 -13.64 -7.06 11.71
CA ASP A 260 -14.57 -8.06 11.17
C ASP A 260 -13.91 -9.39 10.72
N PHE A 261 -12.85 -9.83 11.40
CA PHE A 261 -12.18 -11.10 11.04
C PHE A 261 -13.09 -12.35 11.14
N ASP A 262 -14.15 -12.30 11.96
CA ASP A 262 -15.18 -13.34 12.12
C ASP A 262 -16.49 -12.99 11.38
N ASN A 263 -16.46 -12.10 10.39
CA ASN A 263 -17.65 -11.80 9.59
C ASN A 263 -17.96 -13.00 8.65
N PRO A 264 -19.24 -13.44 8.53
CA PRO A 264 -19.67 -14.44 7.56
C PRO A 264 -19.11 -14.28 6.14
N ALA A 265 -18.82 -13.05 5.69
CA ALA A 265 -18.18 -12.78 4.40
C ALA A 265 -16.77 -13.39 4.27
N ALA A 266 -15.94 -13.30 5.32
CA ALA A 266 -14.61 -13.93 5.36
C ALA A 266 -14.71 -15.48 5.36
N HIS A 267 -15.73 -16.04 6.01
CA HIS A 267 -16.02 -17.47 5.96
C HIS A 267 -16.49 -17.94 4.58
N LYS A 268 -17.31 -17.13 3.89
CA LYS A 268 -17.76 -17.39 2.51
C LYS A 268 -16.63 -17.29 1.50
N ALA A 269 -15.61 -16.46 1.77
CA ALA A 269 -14.44 -16.32 0.91
C ALA A 269 -13.67 -17.64 0.69
N LYS A 270 -13.78 -18.60 1.61
CA LYS A 270 -13.21 -19.95 1.49
C LYS A 270 -13.82 -20.78 0.36
N PHE A 271 -15.05 -20.48 -0.03
CA PHE A 271 -15.82 -21.23 -1.04
C PHE A 271 -15.88 -20.51 -2.39
N VAL A 272 -15.14 -19.40 -2.53
CA VAL A 272 -15.03 -18.67 -3.80
C VAL A 272 -14.24 -19.54 -4.78
N ASN A 273 -14.77 -19.66 -5.99
CA ASN A 273 -14.15 -20.45 -7.06
C ASN A 273 -12.71 -19.95 -7.31
N GLU A 274 -11.73 -20.87 -7.34
CA GLU A 274 -10.32 -20.54 -7.59
C GLU A 274 -10.06 -19.96 -8.99
N ASN A 275 -11.00 -20.20 -9.92
CA ASN A 275 -11.02 -19.63 -11.28
C ASN A 275 -11.90 -18.38 -11.37
N ASP A 276 -12.43 -17.89 -10.24
CA ASP A 276 -13.17 -16.64 -10.22
C ASP A 276 -12.20 -15.48 -10.45
N THR A 277 -12.16 -15.06 -11.70
CA THR A 277 -11.47 -13.84 -12.14
C THR A 277 -12.32 -12.61 -11.94
N SER A 278 -13.61 -12.77 -11.57
CA SER A 278 -14.36 -11.65 -11.03
C SER A 278 -13.78 -11.40 -9.65
N ARG A 279 -13.05 -10.29 -9.54
CA ARG A 279 -12.61 -9.84 -8.25
C ARG A 279 -13.89 -9.74 -7.39
N HIS A 280 -13.78 -10.13 -6.12
CA HIS A 280 -14.81 -9.95 -5.09
C HIS A 280 -16.11 -10.75 -5.31
N LEU A 281 -16.32 -11.83 -4.55
CA LEU A 281 -17.55 -11.89 -3.73
C LEU A 281 -17.34 -11.18 -2.38
N GLY A 282 -17.90 -9.99 -2.21
CA GLY A 282 -17.85 -9.17 -0.99
C GLY A 282 -18.54 -7.81 -1.18
N THR A 283 -19.02 -7.20 -0.11
CA THR A 283 -19.82 -5.96 -0.13
C THR A 283 -19.01 -4.72 -0.51
N GLY A 284 -18.97 -4.36 -1.81
CA GLY A 284 -18.73 -3.00 -2.35
C GLY A 284 -17.45 -2.20 -1.97
N THR A 285 -16.98 -1.33 -2.87
CA THR A 285 -15.99 -0.28 -2.55
C THR A 285 -16.58 0.69 -1.50
N ALA A 286 -15.76 1.32 -0.65
CA ALA A 286 -16.20 2.53 0.08
C ALA A 286 -16.30 3.80 -0.80
N GLN A 287 -15.86 3.82 -2.07
CA GLN A 287 -15.94 5.04 -2.89
C GLN A 287 -17.41 5.50 -2.97
N GLY A 288 -17.74 6.54 -2.20
CA GLY A 288 -19.11 7.05 -2.05
C GLY A 288 -20.13 6.08 -1.44
N ARG A 289 -19.73 4.96 -0.83
CA ARG A 289 -20.65 3.96 -0.22
C ARG A 289 -20.41 3.71 1.27
N PHE A 290 -19.52 4.46 1.90
CA PHE A 290 -19.45 4.46 3.36
C PHE A 290 -20.79 4.95 3.92
N ASP A 291 -21.55 4.04 4.52
CA ASP A 291 -22.80 4.40 5.18
C ASP A 291 -22.51 4.82 6.63
N ALA A 292 -22.41 6.13 6.84
CA ALA A 292 -22.29 6.73 8.17
C ALA A 292 -23.47 6.38 9.10
N ASN A 293 -24.59 5.86 8.56
CA ASN A 293 -25.80 5.54 9.31
C ASN A 293 -25.92 4.05 9.70
N HIS A 294 -24.94 3.20 9.39
CA HIS A 294 -24.99 1.80 9.85
C HIS A 294 -25.06 1.79 11.40
N PRO A 295 -26.07 1.15 12.02
CA PRO A 295 -26.60 1.48 13.37
C PRO A 295 -25.73 1.14 14.59
N HIS A 296 -24.41 1.12 14.47
CA HIS A 296 -23.51 0.64 15.53
C HIS A 296 -22.45 1.68 15.89
N SER A 297 -22.82 2.77 16.55
CA SER A 297 -22.05 3.30 17.70
C SER A 297 -22.51 4.67 18.17
N LYS A 298 -22.29 4.95 19.47
CA LYS A 298 -22.40 6.30 20.02
C LYS A 298 -21.24 7.16 19.45
N PRO A 299 -21.49 8.43 19.09
CA PRO A 299 -20.47 9.32 18.53
C PRO A 299 -19.30 9.50 19.48
N SER A 300 -18.09 9.61 18.91
CA SER A 300 -16.85 9.78 19.67
C SER A 300 -16.74 11.21 20.22
N ARG A 301 -16.34 11.36 21.49
CA ARG A 301 -15.97 12.68 22.07
C ARG A 301 -14.62 13.20 21.56
N ALA A 302 -13.91 12.45 20.72
CA ALA A 302 -12.57 12.80 20.23
C ALA A 302 -12.59 13.86 19.11
N PHE A 303 -13.73 14.05 18.43
CA PHE A 303 -13.86 14.99 17.32
C PHE A 303 -14.78 16.15 17.69
N ARG A 304 -14.47 17.34 17.16
CA ARG A 304 -15.35 18.51 17.33
C ARG A 304 -16.64 18.30 16.54
N VAL A 305 -17.74 18.85 17.06
CA VAL A 305 -19.00 18.99 16.31
C VAL A 305 -18.68 19.76 15.02
N ASP A 306 -19.06 19.22 13.87
CA ASP A 306 -18.84 19.75 12.51
C ASP A 306 -17.41 19.72 11.93
N ALA A 307 -16.51 18.87 12.44
CA ALA A 307 -15.19 18.70 11.81
C ALA A 307 -15.26 17.90 10.49
N THR A 308 -14.57 18.39 9.47
CA THR A 308 -14.30 17.66 8.22
C THR A 308 -12.79 17.56 8.04
N ALA A 309 -12.28 16.35 7.81
CA ALA A 309 -10.90 16.15 7.38
C ALA A 309 -10.87 16.15 5.84
N SER A 310 -9.91 16.83 5.22
CA SER A 310 -9.81 16.88 3.75
C SER A 310 -8.37 16.91 3.23
N HIS A 311 -8.22 16.61 1.94
CA HIS A 311 -6.99 16.78 1.16
C HIS A 311 -7.29 17.05 -0.33
N ASP A 312 -6.31 17.53 -1.08
CA ASP A 312 -6.44 17.98 -2.49
C ASP A 312 -5.68 17.09 -3.50
N LEU A 313 -5.25 15.90 -3.07
CA LEU A 313 -4.40 15.02 -3.89
C LEU A 313 -5.15 14.27 -5.01
N GLY A 314 -6.47 14.15 -4.94
CA GLY A 314 -7.27 13.48 -5.98
C GLY A 314 -6.83 12.04 -6.25
N PHE A 315 -6.59 11.26 -5.19
CA PHE A 315 -6.06 9.91 -5.36
C PHE A 315 -7.04 8.95 -6.03
N ALA A 316 -6.50 8.02 -6.82
CA ALA A 316 -7.14 6.77 -7.22
C ALA A 316 -6.25 5.60 -6.77
N SER A 317 -6.85 4.47 -6.43
CA SER A 317 -6.09 3.25 -6.16
C SER A 317 -5.83 2.51 -7.46
N ALA A 318 -4.60 2.02 -7.66
CA ALA A 318 -4.23 1.20 -8.82
C ALA A 318 -5.00 -0.12 -8.88
N TYR A 319 -5.45 -0.62 -7.74
CA TYR A 319 -6.18 -1.87 -7.66
C TYR A 319 -7.70 -1.69 -7.66
N ALA A 320 -8.22 -0.48 -7.50
CA ALA A 320 -9.65 -0.24 -7.59
C ALA A 320 -10.19 -0.48 -9.02
N GLN A 321 -11.29 -1.25 -9.11
CA GLN A 321 -12.10 -1.45 -10.32
C GLN A 321 -13.53 -0.92 -10.10
N ASP A 322 -14.30 -0.83 -11.19
CA ASP A 322 -15.70 -0.41 -11.13
C ASP A 322 -16.50 -1.31 -10.18
N PRO A 323 -17.10 -0.75 -9.11
CA PRO A 323 -17.87 -1.52 -8.16
C PRO A 323 -19.23 -1.92 -8.74
N ASP A 324 -19.51 -3.22 -8.80
CA ASP A 324 -20.86 -3.76 -9.03
C ASP A 324 -21.45 -4.34 -7.73
N GLU A 325 -22.61 -5.00 -7.81
CA GLU A 325 -23.27 -5.62 -6.64
C GLU A 325 -22.45 -6.77 -6.01
N ARG A 326 -21.42 -7.26 -6.70
CA ARG A 326 -20.56 -8.37 -6.29
C ARG A 326 -19.15 -7.88 -5.92
N CYS A 327 -18.73 -6.75 -6.48
CA CYS A 327 -17.35 -6.25 -6.57
C CYS A 327 -17.04 -5.09 -5.60
N THR A 328 -15.99 -5.22 -4.77
CA THR A 328 -15.45 -4.13 -3.95
C THR A 328 -14.44 -3.26 -4.68
N GLY A 329 -14.14 -3.52 -5.95
CA GLY A 329 -13.07 -2.88 -6.71
C GLY A 329 -11.67 -3.27 -6.24
N GLU A 330 -11.45 -3.46 -4.93
CA GLU A 330 -10.15 -3.69 -4.26
C GLU A 330 -9.92 -5.15 -3.81
N PRO A 331 -8.68 -5.66 -3.78
CA PRO A 331 -8.38 -7.05 -3.44
C PRO A 331 -8.99 -7.50 -2.10
N LYS A 332 -9.15 -8.81 -1.91
CA LYS A 332 -9.65 -9.35 -0.64
C LYS A 332 -8.57 -9.40 0.44
N PHE A 333 -7.38 -9.82 0.04
CA PHE A 333 -6.27 -10.11 0.94
C PHE A 333 -4.98 -9.58 0.34
N THR A 334 -4.40 -8.61 1.01
CA THR A 334 -3.00 -8.21 0.82
C THR A 334 -2.15 -8.74 1.96
N ILE A 335 -2.74 -8.91 3.15
CA ILE A 335 -2.19 -9.66 4.29
C ILE A 335 -2.98 -10.95 4.52
N PHE A 336 -2.28 -12.04 4.85
CA PHE A 336 -2.92 -13.32 5.18
C PHE A 336 -2.22 -14.06 6.31
N HIS A 337 -2.34 -13.55 7.53
CA HIS A 337 -1.82 -14.16 8.75
C HIS A 337 -2.96 -14.79 9.59
N THR A 338 -2.63 -15.60 10.60
CA THR A 338 -3.62 -16.23 11.49
C THR A 338 -4.47 -15.19 12.23
N SER A 339 -3.84 -14.10 12.70
CA SER A 339 -4.46 -13.02 13.46
C SER A 339 -4.92 -11.81 12.62
N SER A 340 -4.55 -11.74 11.34
CA SER A 340 -4.89 -10.62 10.47
C SER A 340 -5.05 -11.07 9.02
N LYS A 341 -6.21 -10.81 8.43
CA LYS A 341 -6.53 -11.08 7.01
C LYS A 341 -7.38 -9.94 6.48
N GLY A 342 -6.94 -9.27 5.43
CA GLY A 342 -7.70 -8.18 4.81
C GLY A 342 -6.89 -7.50 3.70
N ALA A 343 -7.45 -6.46 3.11
CA ALA A 343 -6.73 -5.63 2.16
C ALA A 343 -6.35 -4.32 2.83
N VAL A 344 -5.10 -4.24 3.26
CA VAL A 344 -4.56 -3.11 4.03
C VAL A 344 -3.44 -2.37 3.31
N ASP A 345 -2.93 -2.96 2.24
CA ASP A 345 -1.86 -2.41 1.43
C ASP A 345 -2.44 -1.78 0.16
N TYR A 346 -1.93 -0.62 -0.22
CA TYR A 346 -2.45 0.13 -1.37
C TYR A 346 -1.34 0.79 -2.19
N VAL A 347 -1.63 0.99 -3.48
CA VAL A 347 -0.87 1.85 -4.39
C VAL A 347 -1.80 2.95 -4.88
N TRP A 348 -1.75 4.09 -4.22
CA TRP A 348 -2.49 5.29 -4.60
C TRP A 348 -1.71 6.13 -5.61
N PHE A 349 -2.39 6.79 -6.53
CA PHE A 349 -1.78 7.73 -7.46
C PHE A 349 -2.69 8.93 -7.74
N THR A 350 -2.12 10.10 -8.03
CA THR A 350 -2.87 11.31 -8.43
C THR A 350 -3.55 11.08 -9.78
N ARG A 351 -4.88 10.92 -9.78
CA ARG A 351 -5.63 10.43 -10.95
C ARG A 351 -5.60 11.35 -12.16
N ASP A 352 -5.41 12.65 -11.93
CA ASP A 352 -5.43 13.68 -12.99
C ASP A 352 -4.10 13.79 -13.74
N SER A 353 -3.02 13.22 -13.20
CA SER A 353 -1.68 13.34 -13.77
C SER A 353 -1.01 12.00 -14.09
N LEU A 354 -1.50 10.89 -13.53
CA LEU A 354 -1.02 9.55 -13.81
C LEU A 354 -2.16 8.65 -14.33
N TYR A 355 -1.77 7.63 -15.08
CA TYR A 355 -2.64 6.56 -15.58
C TYR A 355 -2.12 5.21 -15.10
N CYS A 356 -3.02 4.29 -14.74
CA CYS A 356 -2.68 2.91 -14.38
C CYS A 356 -3.01 1.97 -15.54
N HIS A 357 -2.02 1.24 -16.02
CA HIS A 357 -2.14 0.34 -17.19
C HIS A 357 -2.46 -1.10 -16.80
N GLY A 358 -2.37 -1.44 -15.51
CA GLY A 358 -2.60 -2.79 -15.04
C GLY A 358 -1.82 -3.10 -13.79
N VAL A 359 -2.09 -4.27 -13.24
CA VAL A 359 -1.56 -4.72 -11.95
C VAL A 359 -1.23 -6.21 -11.95
N LEU A 360 -0.37 -6.63 -11.03
CA LEU A 360 -0.23 -8.04 -10.67
C LEU A 360 -1.34 -8.40 -9.67
N GLU A 361 -2.22 -9.34 -10.05
CA GLU A 361 -3.35 -9.78 -9.24
C GLU A 361 -2.92 -10.37 -7.89
N MET A 362 -3.79 -10.28 -6.89
CA MET A 362 -3.57 -11.01 -5.63
C MET A 362 -3.82 -12.52 -5.80
N ALA A 363 -3.36 -13.30 -4.83
CA ALA A 363 -3.63 -14.73 -4.82
C ALA A 363 -5.13 -15.00 -4.64
N PRO A 364 -5.71 -16.00 -5.33
CA PRO A 364 -7.09 -16.41 -5.08
C PRO A 364 -7.28 -16.79 -3.60
N ALA A 365 -8.40 -16.38 -3.01
CA ALA A 365 -8.69 -16.61 -1.60
C ALA A 365 -8.60 -18.10 -1.23
N GLY A 366 -9.15 -19.00 -2.05
CA GLY A 366 -9.10 -20.44 -1.83
C GLY A 366 -7.67 -20.97 -1.67
N VAL A 367 -6.73 -20.46 -2.46
CA VAL A 367 -5.30 -20.81 -2.37
C VAL A 367 -4.70 -20.35 -1.03
N LEU A 368 -4.97 -19.11 -0.61
CA LEU A 368 -4.50 -18.60 0.67
C LEU A 368 -5.08 -19.39 1.85
N PHE A 369 -6.38 -19.72 1.82
CA PHE A 369 -7.01 -20.55 2.83
C PHE A 369 -6.46 -21.98 2.86
N ALA A 370 -6.13 -22.57 1.71
CA ALA A 370 -5.48 -23.87 1.63
C ALA A 370 -4.07 -23.85 2.24
N GLN A 371 -3.35 -22.73 2.11
CA GLN A 371 -2.05 -22.49 2.75
C GLN A 371 -2.17 -22.12 4.24
N ARG A 372 -3.37 -21.76 4.73
CA ARG A 372 -3.73 -21.38 6.11
C ARG A 372 -3.21 -20.01 6.56
N SER A 373 -1.94 -19.73 6.30
CA SER A 373 -1.29 -18.45 6.61
C SER A 373 -0.05 -18.25 5.75
N LEU A 374 0.35 -16.99 5.62
CA LEU A 374 1.66 -16.54 5.18
C LEU A 374 2.49 -16.16 6.43
N PRO A 375 3.84 -16.20 6.37
CA PRO A 375 4.68 -16.70 5.28
C PRO A 375 4.54 -18.21 5.04
N THR A 376 5.04 -18.66 3.89
CA THR A 376 5.08 -20.08 3.47
C THR A 376 6.50 -20.42 2.99
N GLU A 377 6.77 -21.67 2.61
CA GLU A 377 8.09 -22.02 2.07
C GLU A 377 8.42 -21.25 0.76
N HIS A 378 7.40 -20.70 0.10
CA HIS A 378 7.50 -19.96 -1.16
C HIS A 378 7.30 -18.45 -1.02
N HIS A 379 6.75 -17.96 0.10
CA HIS A 379 6.46 -16.54 0.33
C HIS A 379 7.05 -16.11 1.67
N ALA A 380 7.89 -15.07 1.66
CA ALA A 380 8.74 -14.70 2.79
C ALA A 380 8.19 -13.55 3.65
N SER A 381 6.97 -13.10 3.39
CA SER A 381 6.23 -12.12 4.20
C SER A 381 4.83 -12.67 4.43
N ASP A 382 4.16 -12.18 5.47
CA ASP A 382 2.73 -12.38 5.70
C ASP A 382 1.84 -11.49 4.81
N HIS A 383 2.45 -10.52 4.13
CA HIS A 383 1.85 -9.72 3.06
C HIS A 383 2.24 -10.22 1.66
N LEU A 384 1.45 -9.83 0.65
CA LEU A 384 1.74 -9.98 -0.76
C LEU A 384 2.18 -8.64 -1.36
N SER A 385 3.18 -8.64 -2.23
CA SER A 385 3.62 -7.40 -2.88
C SER A 385 2.58 -6.86 -3.87
N LEU A 386 2.20 -5.60 -3.78
CA LEU A 386 1.39 -4.94 -4.82
C LEU A 386 2.29 -4.45 -5.94
N ILE A 387 1.86 -4.59 -7.19
CA ILE A 387 2.62 -4.16 -8.38
C ILE A 387 1.67 -3.55 -9.39
N ALA A 388 2.02 -2.35 -9.89
CA ALA A 388 1.26 -1.62 -10.89
C ALA A 388 2.18 -1.00 -11.95
N ASP A 389 1.74 -0.97 -13.20
CA ASP A 389 2.40 -0.21 -14.26
C ASP A 389 1.67 1.13 -14.45
N LEU A 390 2.42 2.23 -14.32
CA LEU A 390 1.90 3.59 -14.40
C LEU A 390 2.56 4.37 -15.54
N SER A 391 1.86 5.39 -16.05
CA SER A 391 2.45 6.41 -16.93
C SER A 391 1.98 7.80 -16.55
N PHE A 392 2.71 8.82 -16.98
CA PHE A 392 2.19 10.18 -16.99
C PHE A 392 1.04 10.30 -17.98
N ARG A 393 0.04 11.12 -17.66
CA ARG A 393 -0.93 11.58 -18.64
C ARG A 393 -0.28 12.62 -19.53
N SER A 394 -0.51 12.55 -20.84
CA SER A 394 -0.18 13.68 -21.71
C SER A 394 -0.96 14.89 -21.23
N MET A 395 -0.25 15.92 -20.78
CA MET A 395 -0.83 17.25 -20.61
C MET A 395 -1.24 17.68 -22.02
N HIS A 396 -2.53 17.60 -22.35
CA HIS A 396 -3.02 18.31 -23.53
C HIS A 396 -2.78 19.79 -23.25
N HIS A 397 -1.74 20.37 -23.87
CA HIS A 397 -1.69 21.80 -24.06
C HIS A 397 -2.95 22.15 -24.87
N GLN A 398 -3.95 22.71 -24.19
CA GLN A 398 -5.09 23.35 -24.85
C GLN A 398 -4.60 24.57 -25.62
#